data_AF-A0A316WYI0-F1
#
_entry.id   AF-A0A316WYI0-F1
#
_cell.length_a   1.000
_cell.length_b   1.000
_cell.length_c   1.000
_cell.angle_alpha   90.00
_cell.angle_beta   90.00
_cell.angle_gamma   90.00
#
_symmetry.space_group_name_H-M   'P 1'
#
loop_
_entity.id
_entity.type
_entity.pdbx_description
1 polymer ?
#
loop_
_entity_poly.entity_id
_entity_poly.type
_entity_poly.pdbx_seq_one_letter_code
_entity_poly.pdbx_strand_id
1 'polypeptide(L)'
;MAQVGINTQTPDPSAVLDIVSVQKGLLPPRMLNAQKNAIPSPAAGLVIYCTDCTNCNTSGGELQVYTGSGPSQGWKCLSSTTGTSFTTDCTNTTLNGTLSAGDPPTATITMTVNVSSIGPYNIASSVTDGVQFVGNGDFTSTGIQTVILSPLGTPTDAGSYTWSITSGGSTCLVSTTVQQAKSARIVKVLSLTGGYNLGTVGGGWFNNLVNSNASEFGSGGVVKLANVQFDAVAYNTINQSNLATTFSQYDIVYFSGVGAASANVWNDATENALVSYMATHKSVIIMEGDDYNVNYDWVTILSKISVTAVNAGYSGFMYWDSPLTNFQNSPIKGTFGNVTGLGYSNPNGQAWSVTTARTDLAFLRSSTAGNPIVGFWDPTNYLFYSGDDDGLGQASISCSNTSPKSTTNCTGGAYTLRGTRWFANLVAFAVNSVPAKAYITD
;
A
#
# COMPACT_ATOMS: atom_id res chain seq x y z
N MET A 1 51.47 9.93 16.10
CA MET A 1 52.04 8.62 15.74
C MET A 1 52.30 8.66 14.24
N ALA A 2 53.44 8.18 13.76
CA ALA A 2 53.73 8.18 12.32
C ALA A 2 52.86 7.11 11.64
N GLN A 3 52.11 7.52 10.62
CA GLN A 3 51.34 6.63 9.76
C GLN A 3 52.24 6.13 8.64
N VAL A 4 52.12 4.84 8.28
CA VAL A 4 52.84 4.27 7.15
C VAL A 4 51.88 4.18 5.96
N GLY A 5 52.13 4.98 4.93
CA GLY A 5 51.48 4.84 3.62
C GLY A 5 52.39 4.10 2.65
N ILE A 6 51.84 3.12 1.92
CA ILE A 6 52.51 2.48 0.78
C ILE A 6 51.71 2.81 -0.48
N ASN A 7 52.33 3.52 -1.42
CA ASN A 7 51.73 4.06 -2.64
C ASN A 7 50.53 5.02 -2.42
N THR A 8 50.41 5.62 -1.24
CA THR A 8 49.47 6.71 -0.96
C THR A 8 50.18 7.78 -0.15
N GLN A 9 49.96 9.04 -0.50
CA GLN A 9 50.49 10.21 0.23
C GLN A 9 49.49 10.74 1.27
N THR A 10 48.25 10.26 1.21
CA THR A 10 47.16 10.62 2.10
C THR A 10 46.56 9.33 2.67
N PRO A 11 47.30 8.62 3.53
CA PRO A 11 46.80 7.37 4.07
C PRO A 11 45.61 7.64 5.01
N ASP A 12 44.62 6.74 5.03
CA ASP A 12 43.34 6.98 5.72
C ASP A 12 43.54 7.32 7.22
N PRO A 13 42.93 8.37 7.79
CA PRO A 13 43.16 8.77 9.19
C PRO A 13 42.91 7.69 10.24
N SER A 14 42.11 6.66 9.91
CA SER A 14 41.83 5.51 10.78
C SER A 14 42.90 4.41 10.73
N ALA A 15 43.83 4.45 9.78
CA ALA A 15 44.81 3.40 9.53
C ALA A 15 46.21 3.76 10.06
N VAL A 16 46.86 2.83 10.75
CA VAL A 16 48.31 2.96 11.06
C VAL A 16 49.17 2.55 9.86
N LEU A 17 48.67 1.62 9.04
CA LEU A 17 49.26 1.18 7.77
C LEU A 17 48.17 1.19 6.69
N ASP A 18 48.39 1.94 5.62
CA ASP A 18 47.49 1.99 4.46
C ASP A 18 48.29 1.69 3.17
N ILE A 19 47.77 0.75 2.37
CA ILE A 19 48.44 0.22 1.18
C ILE A 19 47.47 0.33 0.00
N VAL A 20 47.83 1.16 -0.97
CA VAL A 20 47.04 1.33 -2.20
C VAL A 20 47.75 0.65 -3.38
N SER A 21 47.05 -0.21 -4.10
CA SER A 21 47.54 -0.76 -5.37
C SER A 21 46.39 -1.25 -6.22
N VAL A 22 46.49 -1.05 -7.53
CA VAL A 22 45.53 -1.57 -8.52
C VAL A 22 46.08 -2.79 -9.29
N GLN A 23 47.31 -3.19 -9.00
CA GLN A 23 48.01 -4.29 -9.71
C GLN A 23 48.60 -5.36 -8.79
N LYS A 24 48.83 -5.04 -7.51
CA LYS A 24 49.46 -5.94 -6.54
C LYS A 24 48.62 -6.01 -5.27
N GLY A 25 48.75 -7.11 -4.53
CA GLY A 25 48.09 -7.31 -3.23
C GLY A 25 49.08 -7.40 -2.08
N LEU A 26 48.56 -7.58 -0.87
CA LEU A 26 49.34 -7.92 0.32
C LEU A 26 49.47 -9.45 0.41
N LEU A 27 50.72 -9.94 0.50
CA LEU A 27 51.00 -11.31 0.92
C LEU A 27 51.26 -11.30 2.44
N PRO A 28 50.30 -11.66 3.30
CA PRO A 28 50.57 -11.87 4.72
C PRO A 28 51.51 -13.07 4.89
N PRO A 29 52.12 -13.25 6.08
CA PRO A 29 52.94 -14.42 6.37
C PRO A 29 52.21 -15.72 5.99
N ARG A 30 52.85 -16.52 5.13
CA ARG A 30 52.31 -17.79 4.66
C ARG A 30 53.04 -18.94 5.33
N MET A 31 52.30 -19.92 5.83
CA MET A 31 52.87 -21.02 6.61
C MET A 31 51.99 -22.26 6.60
N LEU A 32 52.59 -23.41 6.93
CA LEU A 32 51.87 -24.66 7.18
C LEU A 32 51.12 -24.62 8.52
N ASN A 33 50.14 -25.48 8.72
CA ASN A 33 49.37 -25.62 9.94
C ASN A 33 50.27 -25.97 11.13
N ALA A 34 51.28 -26.83 10.91
CA ALA A 34 52.28 -27.15 11.91
C ALA A 34 53.09 -25.91 12.35
N GLN A 35 53.47 -25.04 11.40
CA GLN A 35 54.21 -23.82 11.66
C GLN A 35 53.34 -22.76 12.36
N LYS A 36 52.08 -22.64 11.94
CA LYS A 36 51.07 -21.78 12.57
C LYS A 36 50.86 -22.16 14.05
N ASN A 37 50.72 -23.46 14.32
CA ASN A 37 50.52 -23.96 15.69
C ASN A 37 51.78 -23.84 16.55
N ALA A 38 52.95 -23.68 15.93
CA ALA A 38 54.21 -23.46 16.62
C ALA A 38 54.46 -21.98 17.00
N ILE A 39 53.60 -21.04 16.62
CA ILE A 39 53.73 -19.64 17.01
C ILE A 39 53.50 -19.52 18.53
N PRO A 40 54.52 -19.11 19.32
CA PRO A 40 54.36 -18.97 20.76
C PRO A 40 53.56 -17.70 21.08
N SER A 41 52.52 -17.82 21.91
CA SER A 41 51.71 -16.69 22.41
C SER A 41 51.25 -15.70 21.31
N PRO A 42 50.54 -16.15 20.26
CA PRO A 42 50.06 -15.25 19.21
C PRO A 42 49.13 -14.16 19.78
N ALA A 43 49.29 -12.94 19.29
CA ALA A 43 48.45 -11.81 19.69
C ALA A 43 47.07 -11.88 19.01
N ALA A 44 46.01 -11.46 19.70
CA ALA A 44 44.70 -11.28 19.09
C ALA A 44 44.79 -10.27 17.94
N GLY A 45 44.19 -10.59 16.80
CA GLY A 45 44.30 -9.82 15.56
C GLY A 45 45.47 -10.20 14.65
N LEU A 46 46.30 -11.18 15.02
CA LEU A 46 47.35 -11.71 14.14
C LEU A 46 46.74 -12.38 12.91
N VAL A 47 47.11 -11.93 11.71
CA VAL A 47 46.62 -12.44 10.42
C VAL A 47 47.71 -13.22 9.69
N ILE A 48 47.38 -14.44 9.25
CA ILE A 48 48.28 -15.31 8.48
C ILE A 48 47.51 -15.99 7.34
N TYR A 49 48.22 -16.49 6.33
CA TYR A 49 47.68 -17.40 5.35
C TYR A 49 48.21 -18.82 5.60
N CYS A 50 47.32 -19.75 5.96
CA CYS A 50 47.70 -21.14 6.19
C CYS A 50 47.55 -21.94 4.91
N THR A 51 48.63 -22.53 4.39
CA THR A 51 48.64 -23.13 3.04
C THR A 51 48.09 -24.55 2.96
N ASP A 52 48.00 -25.27 4.09
CA ASP A 52 47.55 -26.67 4.19
C ASP A 52 46.48 -26.89 5.29
N CYS A 53 45.92 -25.81 5.82
CA CYS A 53 44.79 -25.88 6.74
C CYS A 53 43.51 -26.33 5.99
N THR A 54 42.73 -27.21 6.63
CA THR A 54 41.49 -27.77 6.07
C THR A 54 40.25 -27.45 6.90
N ASN A 55 40.41 -26.69 7.97
CA ASN A 55 39.36 -26.44 8.96
C ASN A 55 38.23 -25.53 8.45
N CYS A 56 38.32 -24.97 7.24
CA CYS A 56 37.26 -24.19 6.60
C CYS A 56 36.83 -24.67 5.21
N ASN A 57 36.96 -25.97 4.94
CA ASN A 57 36.43 -26.63 3.74
C ASN A 57 36.93 -26.03 2.40
N THR A 58 38.10 -25.40 2.39
CA THR A 58 38.74 -24.85 1.18
C THR A 58 39.93 -25.70 0.75
N SER A 59 39.93 -26.18 -0.49
CA SER A 59 41.05 -26.87 -1.13
C SER A 59 42.05 -25.83 -1.68
N GLY A 60 43.07 -25.42 -0.90
CA GLY A 60 44.09 -24.48 -1.39
C GLY A 60 44.72 -23.52 -0.36
N GLY A 61 44.44 -23.73 0.93
CA GLY A 61 44.86 -22.83 2.01
C GLY A 61 43.85 -21.72 2.27
N GLU A 62 43.97 -21.07 3.43
CA GLU A 62 42.97 -20.17 3.98
C GLU A 62 43.59 -19.03 4.79
N LEU A 63 42.98 -17.84 4.70
CA LEU A 63 43.32 -16.69 5.53
C LEU A 63 42.72 -16.88 6.93
N GLN A 64 43.56 -16.76 7.96
CA GLN A 64 43.14 -16.93 9.36
C GLN A 64 43.51 -15.72 10.20
N VAL A 65 42.68 -15.43 11.19
CA VAL A 65 42.95 -14.47 12.27
C VAL A 65 42.93 -15.18 13.62
N TYR A 66 43.90 -14.85 14.46
CA TYR A 66 43.92 -15.32 15.84
C TYR A 66 43.01 -14.42 16.72
N THR A 67 42.06 -15.01 17.43
CA THR A 67 41.08 -14.27 18.24
C THR A 67 41.35 -14.27 19.74
N GLY A 68 42.45 -14.89 20.19
CA GLY A 68 42.85 -14.98 21.59
C GLY A 68 42.85 -16.43 22.12
N SER A 69 43.09 -16.59 23.42
CA SER A 69 43.14 -17.88 24.11
C SER A 69 41.91 -18.06 25.02
N GLY A 70 41.07 -19.05 24.73
CA GLY A 70 39.89 -19.37 25.52
C GLY A 70 39.06 -20.51 24.90
N PRO A 71 37.99 -20.98 25.58
CA PRO A 71 37.22 -22.16 25.16
C PRO A 71 36.58 -22.06 23.76
N SER A 72 36.46 -20.84 23.22
CA SER A 72 35.90 -20.57 21.90
C SER A 72 36.78 -19.65 21.04
N GLN A 73 37.98 -19.30 21.52
CA GLN A 73 38.94 -18.44 20.85
C GLN A 73 40.10 -19.26 20.28
N GLY A 74 40.81 -18.70 19.29
CA GLY A 74 41.94 -19.35 18.65
C GLY A 74 42.07 -18.89 17.21
N TRP A 75 42.70 -19.71 16.37
CA TRP A 75 42.71 -19.47 14.93
C TRP A 75 41.31 -19.64 14.34
N LYS A 76 40.78 -18.57 13.74
CA LYS A 76 39.50 -18.54 13.02
C LYS A 76 39.75 -18.23 11.56
N CYS A 77 38.98 -18.85 10.68
CA CYS A 77 39.03 -18.51 9.27
C CYS A 77 38.28 -17.21 9.01
N LEU A 78 38.85 -16.38 8.15
CA LEU A 78 38.09 -15.40 7.40
C LEU A 78 37.59 -16.07 6.13
N SER A 79 36.64 -17.01 6.26
CA SER A 79 35.91 -17.50 5.08
C SER A 79 34.66 -16.66 4.90
N SER A 80 34.25 -16.44 3.65
CA SER A 80 32.84 -16.21 3.37
C SER A 80 32.07 -17.40 3.92
N THR A 81 31.00 -17.17 4.69
CA THR A 81 29.99 -18.21 4.94
C THR A 81 29.73 -18.96 3.64
N THR A 82 29.79 -20.28 3.67
CA THR A 82 29.50 -21.16 2.51
C THR A 82 28.31 -20.61 1.76
N GLY A 83 28.56 -20.14 0.54
CA GLY A 83 27.58 -19.41 -0.25
C GLY A 83 26.33 -20.25 -0.43
N THR A 84 25.21 -19.71 0.01
CA THR A 84 23.88 -20.21 -0.33
C THR A 84 23.84 -20.53 -1.82
N SER A 85 23.49 -21.77 -2.14
CA SER A 85 23.47 -22.25 -3.53
C SER A 85 22.04 -22.58 -3.91
N PHE A 86 21.62 -22.08 -5.06
CA PHE A 86 20.30 -22.30 -5.62
C PHE A 86 20.35 -22.15 -7.13
N THR A 87 19.40 -22.74 -7.83
CA THR A 87 19.11 -22.42 -9.23
C THR A 87 17.86 -21.57 -9.33
N THR A 88 17.80 -20.69 -10.33
CA THR A 88 16.64 -19.83 -10.55
C THR A 88 15.75 -20.39 -11.66
N ASP A 89 14.43 -20.43 -11.43
CA ASP A 89 13.43 -20.77 -12.44
C ASP A 89 12.81 -19.49 -13.04
N CYS A 90 13.20 -19.19 -14.28
CA CYS A 90 12.68 -18.01 -14.99
C CYS A 90 11.27 -18.21 -15.58
N THR A 91 10.74 -19.43 -15.62
CA THR A 91 9.41 -19.69 -16.21
C THR A 91 8.27 -19.12 -15.37
N ASN A 92 8.46 -19.07 -14.05
CA ASN A 92 7.49 -18.59 -13.07
C ASN A 92 7.84 -17.20 -12.51
N THR A 93 8.74 -16.46 -13.17
CA THR A 93 9.12 -15.11 -12.73
C THR A 93 8.11 -14.09 -13.28
N THR A 94 7.33 -13.46 -12.40
CA THR A 94 6.23 -12.56 -12.79
C THR A 94 6.27 -11.24 -12.03
N LEU A 95 5.91 -10.15 -12.72
CA LEU A 95 5.63 -8.87 -12.09
C LEU A 95 4.16 -8.82 -11.66
N ASN A 96 3.93 -8.51 -10.39
CA ASN A 96 2.62 -8.43 -9.77
C ASN A 96 2.35 -6.97 -9.39
N GLY A 97 1.31 -6.38 -9.97
CA GLY A 97 0.97 -4.96 -9.78
C GLY A 97 1.22 -4.12 -11.04
N THR A 98 1.10 -2.81 -10.90
CA THR A 98 1.28 -1.85 -12.00
C THR A 98 2.38 -0.85 -11.67
N LEU A 99 3.02 -0.32 -12.71
CA LEU A 99 3.99 0.76 -12.64
C LEU A 99 3.41 1.97 -13.38
N SER A 100 3.57 3.16 -12.82
CA SER A 100 3.16 4.42 -13.44
C SER A 100 4.29 5.44 -13.30
N ALA A 101 4.57 6.18 -14.36
CA ALA A 101 5.57 7.24 -14.35
C ALA A 101 5.27 8.28 -13.25
N GLY A 102 6.28 8.64 -12.46
CA GLY A 102 6.20 9.61 -11.38
C GLY A 102 5.53 9.13 -10.08
N ASP A 103 4.99 7.91 -10.05
CA ASP A 103 4.36 7.33 -8.84
C ASP A 103 5.30 6.30 -8.18
N PRO A 104 5.50 6.35 -6.85
CA PRO A 104 6.26 5.32 -6.14
C PRO A 104 5.66 3.92 -6.40
N PRO A 105 6.46 2.96 -6.88
CA PRO A 105 5.98 1.66 -7.30
C PRO A 105 5.59 0.81 -6.10
N THR A 106 4.46 0.10 -6.20
CA THR A 106 4.05 -0.95 -5.25
C THR A 106 4.07 -2.35 -5.86
N ALA A 107 4.36 -2.44 -7.17
CA ALA A 107 4.50 -3.72 -7.85
C ALA A 107 5.67 -4.53 -7.30
N THR A 108 5.56 -5.85 -7.25
CA THR A 108 6.63 -6.76 -6.83
C THR A 108 6.97 -7.75 -7.92
N ILE A 109 8.18 -8.32 -7.90
CA ILE A 109 8.51 -9.47 -8.74
C ILE A 109 8.52 -10.72 -7.87
N THR A 110 7.74 -11.71 -8.25
CA THR A 110 7.75 -13.04 -7.61
C THR A 110 8.54 -13.99 -8.50
N MET A 111 9.45 -14.75 -7.90
CA MET A 111 10.27 -15.73 -8.61
C MET A 111 10.44 -17.01 -7.79
N THR A 112 10.69 -18.12 -8.49
CA THR A 112 10.90 -19.43 -7.89
C THR A 112 12.36 -19.82 -7.99
N VAL A 113 12.94 -20.34 -6.91
CA VAL A 113 14.31 -20.85 -6.87
C VAL A 113 14.33 -22.27 -6.29
N ASN A 114 15.30 -23.10 -6.68
CA ASN A 114 15.52 -24.41 -6.10
C ASN A 114 16.82 -24.39 -5.27
N VAL A 115 16.67 -24.35 -3.94
CA VAL A 115 17.75 -24.18 -2.98
C VAL A 115 18.46 -25.50 -2.73
N SER A 116 19.75 -25.55 -3.05
CA SER A 116 20.64 -26.69 -2.80
C SER A 116 21.44 -26.54 -1.50
N SER A 117 21.65 -25.30 -1.02
CA SER A 117 22.28 -25.04 0.28
C SER A 117 21.64 -23.83 0.95
N ILE A 118 21.19 -24.00 2.19
CA ILE A 118 20.57 -22.95 3.02
C ILE A 118 21.52 -21.78 3.30
N GLY A 119 20.96 -20.65 3.72
CA GLY A 119 21.69 -19.44 4.13
C GLY A 119 21.17 -18.16 3.47
N PRO A 120 21.91 -17.04 3.60
CA PRO A 120 21.46 -15.74 3.14
C PRO A 120 21.44 -15.63 1.62
N TYR A 121 20.41 -14.97 1.09
CA TYR A 121 20.34 -14.55 -0.30
C TYR A 121 20.18 -13.02 -0.40
N ASN A 122 20.70 -12.48 -1.50
CA ASN A 122 20.47 -11.11 -1.93
C ASN A 122 20.33 -11.14 -3.46
N ILE A 123 19.11 -10.92 -3.95
CA ILE A 123 18.77 -10.94 -5.37
C ILE A 123 18.28 -9.55 -5.76
N ALA A 124 18.82 -9.02 -6.85
CA ALA A 124 18.43 -7.73 -7.37
C ALA A 124 18.29 -7.79 -8.90
N SER A 125 17.38 -6.97 -9.44
CA SER A 125 17.31 -6.69 -10.87
C SER A 125 18.33 -5.63 -11.30
N SER A 126 18.45 -5.43 -12.61
CA SER A 126 18.97 -4.18 -13.19
C SER A 126 18.16 -2.98 -12.72
N VAL A 127 18.75 -1.79 -12.78
CA VAL A 127 18.03 -0.53 -12.70
C VAL A 127 17.50 -0.21 -14.09
N THR A 128 16.19 -0.17 -14.27
CA THR A 128 15.54 0.20 -15.53
C THR A 128 14.49 1.26 -15.24
N ASP A 129 14.52 2.36 -15.99
CA ASP A 129 13.64 3.53 -15.80
C ASP A 129 13.62 4.06 -14.35
N GLY A 130 14.76 4.06 -13.67
CA GLY A 130 14.85 4.52 -12.27
C GLY A 130 14.25 3.57 -11.23
N VAL A 131 13.84 2.36 -11.61
CA VAL A 131 13.34 1.31 -10.70
C VAL A 131 14.28 0.11 -10.64
N GLN A 132 14.54 -0.37 -9.42
CA GLN A 132 15.22 -1.63 -9.14
C GLN A 132 14.38 -2.51 -8.21
N PHE A 133 14.29 -3.80 -8.49
CA PHE A 133 13.65 -4.77 -7.60
C PHE A 133 14.70 -5.50 -6.77
N VAL A 134 14.52 -5.57 -5.45
CA VAL A 134 15.47 -6.18 -4.52
C VAL A 134 14.75 -7.08 -3.52
N GLY A 135 15.33 -8.26 -3.26
CA GLY A 135 14.90 -9.18 -2.22
C GLY A 135 16.09 -9.72 -1.44
N ASN A 136 15.98 -9.74 -0.12
CA ASN A 136 16.97 -10.29 0.78
C ASN A 136 16.30 -11.15 1.86
N GLY A 137 17.06 -12.07 2.43
CA GLY A 137 16.59 -12.95 3.50
C GLY A 137 17.46 -14.19 3.61
N ASP A 138 16.95 -15.20 4.33
CA ASP A 138 17.62 -16.49 4.49
C ASP A 138 16.75 -17.61 3.94
N PHE A 139 17.34 -18.49 3.13
CA PHE A 139 16.72 -19.80 2.89
C PHE A 139 16.98 -20.68 4.10
N THR A 140 15.92 -21.10 4.78
CA THR A 140 15.97 -21.95 5.99
C THR A 140 15.76 -23.43 5.70
N SER A 141 15.35 -23.77 4.47
CA SER A 141 15.21 -25.14 3.98
C SER A 141 15.64 -25.25 2.52
N THR A 142 16.08 -26.45 2.13
CA THR A 142 16.36 -26.81 0.74
C THR A 142 15.08 -27.08 -0.05
N GLY A 143 15.20 -27.19 -1.38
CA GLY A 143 14.09 -27.42 -2.29
C GLY A 143 13.52 -26.14 -2.89
N ILE A 144 12.33 -26.24 -3.47
CA ILE A 144 11.67 -25.12 -4.14
C ILE A 144 11.24 -24.06 -3.11
N GLN A 145 11.66 -22.82 -3.33
CA GLN A 145 11.33 -21.66 -2.51
C GLN A 145 10.85 -20.51 -3.40
N THR A 146 9.98 -19.67 -2.82
CA THR A 146 9.53 -18.43 -3.48
C THR A 146 10.30 -17.24 -2.92
N VAL A 147 10.76 -16.36 -3.81
CA VAL A 147 11.41 -15.08 -3.47
C VAL A 147 10.55 -13.94 -4.00
N ILE A 148 10.33 -12.92 -3.17
CA ILE A 148 9.62 -11.70 -3.53
C ILE A 148 10.63 -10.55 -3.56
N LEU A 149 10.76 -9.89 -4.71
CA LEU A 149 11.57 -8.70 -4.89
C LEU A 149 10.66 -7.47 -4.81
N SER A 150 10.98 -6.55 -3.89
CA SER A 150 10.26 -5.30 -3.70
C SER A 150 10.93 -4.17 -4.48
N PRO A 151 10.18 -3.21 -5.00
CA PRO A 151 10.73 -2.16 -5.85
C PRO A 151 11.38 -1.06 -4.99
N LEU A 152 12.40 -0.42 -5.56
CA LEU A 152 13.05 0.79 -5.08
C LEU A 152 13.06 1.80 -6.23
N GLY A 153 12.98 3.08 -5.90
CA GLY A 153 12.98 4.17 -6.87
C GLY A 153 11.58 4.54 -7.38
N THR A 154 11.51 5.18 -8.54
CA THR A 154 10.26 5.66 -9.13
C THR A 154 10.42 5.68 -10.65
N PRO A 155 9.49 5.07 -11.42
CA PRO A 155 9.52 5.14 -12.88
C PRO A 155 9.49 6.60 -13.34
N THR A 156 10.25 6.95 -14.37
CA THR A 156 10.32 8.33 -14.85
C THR A 156 9.42 8.55 -16.05
N ASP A 157 9.47 7.62 -17.00
CA ASP A 157 8.78 7.74 -18.28
C ASP A 157 7.85 6.55 -18.51
N ALA A 158 6.79 6.79 -19.29
CA ALA A 158 5.92 5.71 -19.71
C ALA A 158 6.50 4.97 -20.91
N GLY A 159 6.26 3.66 -20.97
CA GLY A 159 6.80 2.83 -22.02
C GLY A 159 6.86 1.37 -21.62
N SER A 160 7.32 0.53 -22.54
CA SER A 160 7.60 -0.87 -22.26
C SER A 160 9.04 -1.03 -21.82
N TYR A 161 9.23 -1.59 -20.63
CA TYR A 161 10.54 -1.76 -20.02
C TYR A 161 10.78 -3.22 -19.63
N THR A 162 12.06 -3.59 -19.61
CA THR A 162 12.51 -4.94 -19.25
C THR A 162 13.55 -4.84 -18.13
N TRP A 163 13.34 -5.60 -17.06
CA TRP A 163 14.29 -5.79 -15.98
C TRP A 163 14.98 -7.13 -16.15
N SER A 164 16.31 -7.14 -16.03
CA SER A 164 17.11 -8.38 -16.01
C SER A 164 17.48 -8.75 -14.58
N ILE A 165 17.25 -9.99 -14.17
CA ILE A 165 17.59 -10.52 -12.85
C ILE A 165 18.58 -11.66 -13.05
N THR A 166 19.82 -11.50 -12.61
CA THR A 166 20.87 -12.52 -12.72
C THR A 166 21.14 -13.11 -11.34
N SER A 167 20.67 -14.34 -11.11
CA SER A 167 20.82 -15.06 -9.83
C SER A 167 20.82 -16.57 -10.06
N GLY A 168 21.45 -17.34 -9.17
CA GLY A 168 21.37 -18.82 -9.22
C GLY A 168 21.76 -19.44 -10.57
N GLY A 169 22.76 -18.85 -11.24
CA GLY A 169 23.26 -19.32 -12.54
C GLY A 169 22.37 -19.03 -13.76
N SER A 170 21.27 -18.29 -13.61
CA SER A 170 20.36 -17.93 -14.72
C SER A 170 20.13 -16.42 -14.79
N THR A 171 19.67 -15.94 -15.95
CA THR A 171 19.21 -14.55 -16.13
C THR A 171 17.75 -14.56 -16.56
N CYS A 172 16.87 -14.04 -15.71
CA CYS A 172 15.45 -13.90 -16.00
C CYS A 172 15.15 -12.50 -16.50
N LEU A 173 14.28 -12.40 -17.51
CA LEU A 173 13.81 -11.13 -18.06
C LEU A 173 12.34 -10.96 -17.71
N VAL A 174 12.01 -9.81 -17.12
CA VAL A 174 10.64 -9.45 -16.77
C VAL A 174 10.30 -8.16 -17.49
N SER A 175 9.29 -8.18 -18.35
CA SER A 175 8.85 -7.01 -19.10
C SER A 175 7.45 -6.58 -18.65
N THR A 176 7.23 -5.28 -18.51
CA THR A 176 5.89 -4.71 -18.35
C THR A 176 5.83 -3.32 -18.95
N THR A 177 4.62 -2.79 -19.07
CA THR A 177 4.39 -1.41 -19.47
C THR A 177 4.30 -0.53 -18.23
N VAL A 178 5.20 0.45 -18.13
CA VAL A 178 5.03 1.60 -17.25
C VAL A 178 3.97 2.50 -17.87
N GLN A 179 2.88 2.70 -17.14
CA GLN A 179 1.76 3.52 -17.58
C GLN A 179 2.13 5.01 -17.54
N GLN A 180 1.44 5.80 -18.36
CA GLN A 180 1.54 7.26 -18.35
C GLN A 180 1.36 7.81 -16.94
N ALA A 181 2.14 8.85 -16.64
CA ALA A 181 2.03 9.57 -15.38
C ALA A 181 0.59 10.04 -15.19
N LYS A 182 0.05 9.81 -14.00
CA LYS A 182 -1.28 10.32 -13.67
C LYS A 182 -1.22 11.84 -13.71
N SER A 183 -1.95 12.43 -14.64
CA SER A 183 -2.11 13.88 -14.70
C SER A 183 -3.08 14.32 -13.61
N ALA A 184 -2.80 15.46 -12.99
CA ALA A 184 -3.72 16.07 -12.05
C ALA A 184 -5.06 16.33 -12.74
N ARG A 185 -6.15 15.80 -12.20
CA ARG A 185 -7.49 15.97 -12.78
C ARG A 185 -8.43 16.71 -11.83
N ILE A 186 -9.44 17.35 -12.40
CA ILE A 186 -10.58 17.86 -11.64
C ILE A 186 -11.40 16.65 -11.18
N VAL A 187 -11.83 16.63 -9.93
CA VAL A 187 -12.80 15.66 -9.41
C VAL A 187 -14.13 16.35 -9.22
N LYS A 188 -15.19 15.85 -9.85
CA LYS A 188 -16.55 16.36 -9.66
C LYS A 188 -17.34 15.46 -8.72
N VAL A 189 -17.93 16.06 -7.68
CA VAL A 189 -18.79 15.41 -6.71
C VAL A 189 -20.22 15.92 -6.87
N LEU A 190 -21.16 15.01 -7.12
CA LEU A 190 -22.58 15.31 -7.12
C LEU A 190 -23.16 14.96 -5.75
N SER A 191 -23.81 15.94 -5.12
CA SER A 191 -24.67 15.73 -3.96
C SER A 191 -26.12 15.68 -4.43
N LEU A 192 -26.82 14.59 -4.16
CA LEU A 192 -28.27 14.50 -4.32
C LEU A 192 -28.93 14.84 -2.99
N THR A 193 -29.74 15.90 -2.98
CA THR A 193 -30.03 16.63 -1.73
C THR A 193 -31.51 16.75 -1.47
N GLY A 194 -31.90 16.44 -0.22
CA GLY A 194 -33.18 16.80 0.41
C GLY A 194 -32.99 17.60 1.71
N GLY A 195 -31.75 17.94 2.08
CA GLY A 195 -31.39 18.62 3.32
C GLY A 195 -29.88 18.84 3.45
N TYR A 196 -29.12 17.78 3.76
CA TYR A 196 -27.66 17.84 3.90
C TYR A 196 -26.92 17.77 2.56
N ASN A 197 -25.74 18.39 2.51
CA ASN A 197 -24.95 18.54 1.29
C ASN A 197 -23.46 18.56 1.62
N LEU A 198 -22.65 17.73 0.96
CA LEU A 198 -21.19 17.75 1.09
C LEU A 198 -20.58 19.13 0.76
N GLY A 199 -21.29 19.95 -0.01
CA GLY A 199 -20.84 21.27 -0.46
C GLY A 199 -21.29 22.49 0.35
N THR A 200 -22.28 22.42 1.25
CA THR A 200 -22.94 23.66 1.74
C THR A 200 -23.28 23.77 3.23
N VAL A 201 -23.38 22.69 4.02
CA VAL A 201 -23.60 22.82 5.48
C VAL A 201 -22.41 22.26 6.23
N GLY A 202 -21.71 23.10 6.99
CA GLY A 202 -20.48 22.71 7.70
C GLY A 202 -19.17 22.89 6.90
N GLY A 203 -19.17 23.74 5.87
CA GLY A 203 -17.96 24.41 5.37
C GLY A 203 -16.86 23.50 4.80
N GLY A 204 -17.15 22.80 3.70
CA GLY A 204 -16.13 22.35 2.76
C GLY A 204 -15.04 21.47 3.36
N TRP A 205 -15.37 20.53 4.25
CA TRP A 205 -14.38 19.66 4.87
C TRP A 205 -13.49 18.95 3.84
N PHE A 206 -14.05 18.48 2.72
CA PHE A 206 -13.25 17.89 1.64
C PHE A 206 -12.38 18.92 0.93
N ASN A 207 -12.93 20.11 0.65
CA ASN A 207 -12.14 21.23 0.12
C ASN A 207 -10.99 21.58 1.07
N ASN A 208 -11.24 21.61 2.38
CA ASN A 208 -10.24 21.88 3.40
C ASN A 208 -9.21 20.75 3.49
N LEU A 209 -9.64 19.48 3.39
CA LEU A 209 -8.76 18.32 3.36
C LEU A 209 -7.79 18.40 2.18
N VAL A 210 -8.30 18.67 0.99
CA VAL A 210 -7.50 18.82 -0.23
C VAL A 210 -6.58 20.04 -0.13
N ASN A 211 -7.14 21.21 0.19
CA ASN A 211 -6.42 22.48 0.20
C ASN A 211 -5.36 22.55 1.30
N SER A 212 -5.58 21.90 2.44
CA SER A 212 -4.62 21.87 3.55
C SER A 212 -3.52 20.83 3.37
N ASN A 213 -3.68 19.87 2.44
CA ASN A 213 -2.77 18.74 2.25
C ASN A 213 -2.29 18.60 0.80
N ALA A 214 -1.70 19.66 0.25
CA ALA A 214 -1.24 19.70 -1.14
C ALA A 214 -0.18 18.64 -1.51
N SER A 215 0.64 18.17 -0.57
CA SER A 215 1.57 17.06 -0.80
C SER A 215 0.89 15.69 -0.92
N GLU A 216 -0.37 15.60 -0.52
CA GLU A 216 -1.18 14.38 -0.55
C GLU A 216 -2.21 14.42 -1.66
N PHE A 217 -2.88 15.55 -1.89
CA PHE A 217 -3.93 15.72 -2.90
C PHE A 217 -3.62 16.77 -3.98
N GLY A 218 -2.47 17.42 -4.00
CA GLY A 218 -2.17 18.43 -5.02
C GLY A 218 -1.76 17.83 -6.37
N SER A 219 -1.47 18.70 -7.34
CA SER A 219 -0.96 18.28 -8.66
C SER A 219 0.37 17.51 -8.58
N GLY A 220 1.21 17.84 -7.59
CA GLY A 220 2.41 17.09 -7.24
C GLY A 220 2.21 16.04 -6.14
N GLY A 221 0.99 15.93 -5.58
CA GLY A 221 0.70 15.08 -4.44
C GLY A 221 0.66 13.58 -4.78
N VAL A 222 0.46 12.76 -3.75
CA VAL A 222 0.31 11.30 -3.89
C VAL A 222 -0.95 10.95 -4.70
N VAL A 223 -2.03 11.68 -4.50
CA VAL A 223 -3.26 11.66 -5.30
C VAL A 223 -3.24 12.90 -6.18
N LYS A 224 -3.16 12.69 -7.49
CA LYS A 224 -3.02 13.76 -8.49
C LYS A 224 -4.36 14.47 -8.70
N LEU A 225 -4.64 15.50 -7.90
CA LEU A 225 -5.83 16.34 -8.01
C LEU A 225 -5.44 17.74 -8.50
N ALA A 226 -6.17 18.26 -9.47
CA ALA A 226 -6.06 19.65 -9.89
C ALA A 226 -7.04 20.54 -9.12
N ASN A 227 -8.28 20.07 -8.95
CA ASN A 227 -9.34 20.77 -8.22
C ASN A 227 -10.44 19.78 -7.83
N VAL A 228 -11.33 20.21 -6.93
CA VAL A 228 -12.61 19.55 -6.67
C VAL A 228 -13.75 20.50 -6.97
N GLN A 229 -14.76 20.03 -7.68
CA GLN A 229 -16.00 20.75 -7.89
C GLN A 229 -17.16 20.01 -7.24
N PHE A 230 -18.03 20.77 -6.61
CA PHE A 230 -19.23 20.27 -5.96
C PHE A 230 -20.45 20.82 -6.66
N ASP A 231 -21.29 19.93 -7.14
CA ASP A 231 -22.62 20.28 -7.62
C ASP A 231 -23.67 19.62 -6.71
N ALA A 232 -24.82 20.28 -6.60
CA ALA A 232 -25.94 19.84 -5.79
C ALA A 232 -27.20 19.82 -6.66
N VAL A 233 -27.90 18.69 -6.67
CA VAL A 233 -29.12 18.50 -7.47
C VAL A 233 -30.21 17.91 -6.60
N ALA A 234 -31.43 18.44 -6.74
CA ALA A 234 -32.58 17.94 -5.99
C ALA A 234 -32.97 16.53 -6.45
N TYR A 235 -33.29 15.64 -5.50
CA TYR A 235 -33.66 14.25 -5.78
C TYR A 235 -34.74 14.10 -6.85
N ASN A 236 -35.76 14.96 -6.80
CA ASN A 236 -36.92 14.93 -7.70
C ASN A 236 -36.63 15.26 -9.17
N THR A 237 -35.40 15.63 -9.50
CA THR A 237 -34.98 15.88 -10.88
C THR A 237 -34.33 14.67 -11.55
N ILE A 238 -33.98 13.64 -10.80
CA ILE A 238 -33.38 12.40 -11.31
C ILE A 238 -34.48 11.39 -11.60
N ASN A 239 -34.37 10.63 -12.69
CA ASN A 239 -35.23 9.49 -13.00
C ASN A 239 -34.50 8.52 -13.96
N GLN A 240 -35.13 7.39 -14.29
CA GLN A 240 -34.55 6.35 -15.17
C GLN A 240 -34.00 6.87 -16.51
N SER A 241 -34.55 7.98 -17.05
CA SER A 241 -34.17 8.50 -18.38
C SER A 241 -32.93 9.39 -18.36
N ASN A 242 -32.62 10.05 -17.22
CA ASN A 242 -31.54 11.03 -17.12
C ASN A 242 -30.47 10.68 -16.07
N LEU A 243 -30.67 9.62 -15.27
CA LEU A 243 -29.73 9.24 -14.21
C LEU A 243 -28.34 8.95 -14.77
N ALA A 244 -28.23 8.07 -15.77
CA ALA A 244 -26.94 7.68 -16.32
C ALA A 244 -26.21 8.86 -16.98
N THR A 245 -26.93 9.72 -17.71
CA THR A 245 -26.36 10.92 -18.34
C THR A 245 -25.93 11.95 -17.31
N THR A 246 -26.69 12.11 -16.22
CA THR A 246 -26.33 13.01 -15.12
C THR A 246 -25.11 12.49 -14.38
N PHE A 247 -25.15 11.26 -13.87
CA PHE A 247 -24.09 10.71 -13.00
C PHE A 247 -22.78 10.50 -13.75
N SER A 248 -22.84 10.19 -15.04
CA SER A 248 -21.64 10.06 -15.86
C SER A 248 -20.79 11.33 -15.93
N GLN A 249 -21.31 12.49 -15.51
CA GLN A 249 -20.56 13.75 -15.39
C GLN A 249 -19.80 13.90 -14.06
N TYR A 250 -19.95 12.97 -13.11
CA TYR A 250 -19.40 13.10 -11.75
C TYR A 250 -18.60 11.88 -11.34
N ASP A 251 -17.42 12.09 -10.75
CA ASP A 251 -16.57 10.99 -10.29
C ASP A 251 -17.12 10.32 -9.04
N ILE A 252 -17.80 11.10 -8.19
CA ILE A 252 -18.43 10.64 -6.96
C ILE A 252 -19.88 11.14 -6.98
N VAL A 253 -20.83 10.24 -6.70
CA VAL A 253 -22.23 10.59 -6.49
C VAL A 253 -22.59 10.22 -5.06
N TYR A 254 -23.00 11.22 -4.30
CA TYR A 254 -23.34 11.13 -2.90
C TYR A 254 -24.84 11.32 -2.71
N PHE A 255 -25.44 10.37 -2.00
CA PHE A 255 -26.84 10.36 -1.65
C PHE A 255 -26.94 10.57 -0.14
N SER A 256 -27.24 11.80 0.28
CA SER A 256 -27.57 12.10 1.68
C SER A 256 -29.05 11.88 1.94
N GLY A 257 -29.41 11.08 2.94
CA GLY A 257 -30.74 11.02 3.55
C GLY A 257 -31.90 11.27 2.59
N VAL A 258 -32.36 10.22 1.90
CA VAL A 258 -33.58 10.30 1.10
C VAL A 258 -34.75 10.49 2.05
N GLY A 259 -35.20 11.74 2.23
CA GLY A 259 -36.39 12.10 2.98
C GLY A 259 -37.70 11.81 2.21
N ALA A 260 -38.86 12.20 2.77
CA ALA A 260 -40.17 12.13 2.09
C ALA A 260 -40.22 12.86 0.73
N ALA A 261 -39.20 13.67 0.43
CA ALA A 261 -38.95 14.29 -0.87
C ALA A 261 -38.57 13.30 -2.00
N SER A 262 -38.25 12.04 -1.69
CA SER A 262 -37.85 10.98 -2.65
C SER A 262 -39.00 10.08 -3.12
N ALA A 263 -40.14 10.09 -2.43
CA ALA A 263 -41.19 9.08 -2.53
C ALA A 263 -41.84 8.90 -3.92
N ASN A 264 -41.59 9.81 -4.87
CA ASN A 264 -42.12 9.75 -6.24
C ASN A 264 -41.02 9.53 -7.31
N VAL A 265 -39.76 9.38 -6.92
CA VAL A 265 -38.59 9.34 -7.82
C VAL A 265 -38.03 7.93 -7.98
N TRP A 266 -37.89 7.25 -6.85
CA TRP A 266 -37.37 5.90 -6.79
C TRP A 266 -38.53 4.94 -6.94
N ASN A 267 -38.52 4.30 -8.08
CA ASN A 267 -39.39 3.21 -8.44
C ASN A 267 -38.50 2.11 -9.02
N ASP A 268 -39.09 0.95 -9.29
CA ASP A 268 -38.34 -0.19 -9.81
C ASP A 268 -37.47 0.14 -11.02
N ALA A 269 -37.95 1.00 -11.93
CA ALA A 269 -37.22 1.37 -13.13
C ALA A 269 -36.02 2.29 -12.84
N THR A 270 -36.18 3.31 -11.99
CA THR A 270 -35.07 4.18 -11.58
C THR A 270 -34.02 3.40 -10.77
N GLU A 271 -34.45 2.50 -9.89
CA GLU A 271 -33.57 1.65 -9.10
C GLU A 271 -32.78 0.66 -9.97
N ASN A 272 -33.43 0.01 -10.94
CA ASN A 272 -32.76 -0.88 -11.89
C ASN A 272 -31.77 -0.11 -12.76
N ALA A 273 -32.09 1.13 -13.14
CA ALA A 273 -31.18 2.01 -13.86
C ALA A 273 -29.95 2.36 -13.01
N LEU A 274 -30.12 2.62 -11.71
CA LEU A 274 -29.01 2.86 -10.78
C LEU A 274 -28.10 1.63 -10.63
N VAL A 275 -28.68 0.44 -10.42
CA VAL A 275 -27.91 -0.82 -10.32
C VAL A 275 -27.13 -1.08 -11.61
N SER A 276 -27.77 -0.87 -12.76
CA SER A 276 -27.12 -0.98 -14.07
C SER A 276 -25.98 0.04 -14.23
N TYR A 277 -26.16 1.26 -13.71
CA TYR A 277 -25.13 2.31 -13.76
C TYR A 277 -23.92 1.97 -12.88
N MET A 278 -24.14 1.48 -11.64
CA MET A 278 -23.07 1.09 -10.72
C MET A 278 -22.12 0.07 -11.34
N ALA A 279 -22.67 -0.90 -12.08
CA ALA A 279 -21.90 -1.91 -12.80
C ALA A 279 -21.00 -1.35 -13.94
N THR A 280 -21.14 -0.07 -14.31
CA THR A 280 -20.29 0.58 -15.33
C THR A 280 -19.00 1.18 -14.78
N HIS A 281 -18.85 1.29 -13.45
CA HIS A 281 -17.67 1.88 -12.77
C HIS A 281 -17.33 3.32 -13.19
N LYS A 282 -18.32 4.06 -13.71
CA LYS A 282 -18.16 5.46 -14.17
C LYS A 282 -18.22 6.50 -13.04
N SER A 283 -18.62 6.09 -11.84
CA SER A 283 -18.60 6.88 -10.61
C SER A 283 -18.46 5.95 -9.41
N VAL A 284 -17.96 6.48 -8.30
CA VAL A 284 -18.16 5.88 -6.98
C VAL A 284 -19.49 6.37 -6.43
N ILE A 285 -20.30 5.45 -5.91
CA ILE A 285 -21.60 5.75 -5.30
C ILE A 285 -21.48 5.66 -3.78
N ILE A 286 -21.99 6.67 -3.09
CA ILE A 286 -22.01 6.74 -1.62
C ILE A 286 -23.47 6.90 -1.21
N MET A 287 -23.98 5.96 -0.42
CA MET A 287 -25.34 5.96 0.12
C MET A 287 -25.27 6.06 1.64
N GLU A 288 -25.87 7.11 2.19
CA GLU A 288 -26.04 7.29 3.64
C GLU A 288 -27.53 7.29 4.00
N GLY A 289 -27.90 6.49 4.99
CA GLY A 289 -29.23 6.45 5.59
C GLY A 289 -29.43 7.57 6.62
N ASP A 290 -30.68 7.85 6.98
CA ASP A 290 -31.06 8.80 8.05
C ASP A 290 -32.26 8.23 8.84
N ASP A 291 -32.46 8.74 10.04
CA ASP A 291 -33.40 8.27 11.05
C ASP A 291 -34.85 8.71 10.79
N TYR A 292 -35.76 7.73 10.88
CA TYR A 292 -37.21 7.84 10.82
C TYR A 292 -37.85 8.19 9.45
N ASN A 293 -38.55 7.18 8.91
CA ASN A 293 -39.65 7.22 7.92
C ASN A 293 -39.35 7.29 6.41
N VAL A 294 -38.09 7.23 5.95
CA VAL A 294 -37.82 7.66 4.56
C VAL A 294 -36.93 6.73 3.70
N ASN A 295 -36.54 5.54 4.19
CA ASN A 295 -35.54 4.68 3.52
C ASN A 295 -36.06 3.33 2.94
N TYR A 296 -37.32 3.25 2.45
CA TYR A 296 -37.78 2.03 1.74
C TYR A 296 -37.00 1.77 0.43
N ASP A 297 -36.51 2.83 -0.21
CA ASP A 297 -35.82 2.75 -1.50
C ASP A 297 -34.43 2.07 -1.37
N TRP A 298 -33.69 2.32 -0.28
CA TRP A 298 -32.38 1.70 -0.08
C TRP A 298 -32.46 0.21 0.13
N VAL A 299 -33.38 -0.27 0.94
CA VAL A 299 -33.56 -1.72 1.15
C VAL A 299 -33.85 -2.41 -0.19
N THR A 300 -34.64 -1.76 -1.05
CA THR A 300 -34.97 -2.30 -2.38
C THR A 300 -33.74 -2.31 -3.30
N ILE A 301 -32.97 -1.24 -3.38
CA ILE A 301 -31.71 -1.19 -4.15
C ILE A 301 -30.68 -2.20 -3.61
N LEU A 302 -30.54 -2.28 -2.29
CA LEU A 302 -29.65 -3.24 -1.61
C LEU A 302 -30.08 -4.68 -1.91
N SER A 303 -31.39 -4.97 -1.92
CA SER A 303 -31.89 -6.31 -2.27
C SER A 303 -31.54 -6.70 -3.71
N LYS A 304 -31.54 -5.72 -4.63
CA LYS A 304 -31.14 -5.91 -6.03
C LYS A 304 -29.64 -6.21 -6.19
N ILE A 305 -28.81 -5.91 -5.20
CA ILE A 305 -27.40 -6.33 -5.11
C ILE A 305 -27.16 -7.47 -4.11
N SER A 306 -28.21 -8.23 -3.76
CA SER A 306 -28.19 -9.37 -2.83
C SER A 306 -27.77 -9.02 -1.40
N VAL A 307 -28.21 -7.86 -0.91
CA VAL A 307 -28.03 -7.39 0.48
C VAL A 307 -29.39 -7.13 1.11
N THR A 308 -29.58 -7.51 2.36
CA THR A 308 -30.81 -7.25 3.13
C THR A 308 -30.49 -6.39 4.34
N ALA A 309 -31.18 -5.25 4.46
CA ALA A 309 -31.06 -4.35 5.60
C ALA A 309 -32.36 -4.30 6.42
N VAL A 310 -32.21 -4.07 7.71
CA VAL A 310 -33.31 -3.88 8.67
C VAL A 310 -33.01 -2.65 9.52
N ASN A 311 -34.04 -1.91 9.89
CA ASN A 311 -33.87 -0.82 10.84
C ASN A 311 -33.60 -1.42 12.22
N ALA A 312 -32.53 -0.99 12.87
CA ALA A 312 -32.34 -1.28 14.27
C ALA A 312 -31.65 -0.12 15.01
N GLY A 313 -32.13 0.18 16.21
CA GLY A 313 -31.54 1.25 17.02
C GLY A 313 -30.19 0.82 17.59
N TYR A 314 -29.13 1.62 17.39
CA TYR A 314 -27.78 1.31 17.88
C TYR A 314 -26.97 2.56 18.24
N SER A 315 -26.31 2.53 19.40
CA SER A 315 -25.33 3.55 19.81
C SER A 315 -23.99 2.89 20.14
N GLY A 316 -22.87 3.31 19.54
CA GLY A 316 -21.57 2.68 19.81
C GLY A 316 -20.40 3.11 18.92
N PHE A 317 -19.25 2.43 19.06
CA PHE A 317 -18.14 2.55 18.11
C PHE A 317 -18.35 1.62 16.94
N MET A 318 -17.86 2.01 15.76
CA MET A 318 -17.84 1.19 14.57
C MET A 318 -16.40 0.89 14.17
N TYR A 319 -16.13 -0.18 13.45
CA TYR A 319 -14.81 -0.48 12.92
C TYR A 319 -14.89 -1.39 11.70
N TRP A 320 -13.87 -1.33 10.85
CA TRP A 320 -13.68 -2.26 9.75
C TRP A 320 -13.09 -3.58 10.27
N ASP A 321 -13.70 -4.71 9.90
CA ASP A 321 -13.25 -6.05 10.29
C ASP A 321 -11.83 -6.42 9.82
N SER A 322 -11.17 -7.35 10.53
CA SER A 322 -9.78 -7.78 10.27
C SER A 322 -9.61 -9.31 10.16
N PRO A 323 -8.67 -9.82 9.31
CA PRO A 323 -8.07 -9.17 8.15
C PRO A 323 -8.83 -9.55 6.88
N LEU A 324 -9.39 -8.55 6.22
CA LEU A 324 -9.90 -8.72 4.86
C LEU A 324 -8.69 -8.80 3.92
N THR A 325 -8.24 -10.01 3.61
CA THR A 325 -7.06 -10.27 2.77
C THR A 325 -7.27 -9.89 1.31
N ASN A 326 -8.52 -9.68 0.88
CA ASN A 326 -8.91 -9.62 -0.52
C ASN A 326 -9.06 -8.20 -1.10
N PHE A 327 -8.85 -7.15 -0.31
CA PHE A 327 -9.10 -5.75 -0.74
C PHE A 327 -7.83 -4.90 -0.79
N GLN A 328 -6.82 -5.33 -1.54
CA GLN A 328 -5.73 -4.44 -1.91
C GLN A 328 -6.28 -3.29 -2.77
N ASN A 329 -5.82 -2.06 -2.53
CA ASN A 329 -6.27 -0.84 -3.21
C ASN A 329 -7.75 -0.47 -2.99
N SER A 330 -8.35 -0.85 -1.86
CA SER A 330 -9.68 -0.40 -1.43
C SER A 330 -9.61 0.86 -0.56
N PRO A 331 -10.72 1.62 -0.41
CA PRO A 331 -10.86 2.66 0.61
C PRO A 331 -10.44 2.23 2.04
N ILE A 332 -10.44 0.93 2.33
CA ILE A 332 -10.09 0.36 3.64
C ILE A 332 -8.57 0.17 3.81
N LYS A 333 -7.89 -0.28 2.75
CA LYS A 333 -6.44 -0.51 2.71
C LYS A 333 -5.86 0.31 1.55
N GLY A 334 -6.04 1.62 1.66
CA GLY A 334 -5.79 2.55 0.57
C GLY A 334 -4.46 3.30 0.70
N THR A 335 -4.29 4.26 -0.20
CA THR A 335 -3.10 5.11 -0.38
C THR A 335 -2.57 5.77 0.90
N PHE A 336 -3.44 6.08 1.86
CA PHE A 336 -3.10 6.76 3.11
C PHE A 336 -3.03 5.81 4.32
N GLY A 337 -3.03 4.51 4.06
CA GLY A 337 -2.83 3.47 5.07
C GLY A 337 -4.10 2.67 5.40
N ASN A 338 -3.90 1.63 6.19
CA ASN A 338 -4.95 0.71 6.60
C ASN A 338 -5.84 1.32 7.69
N VAL A 339 -7.16 1.17 7.54
CA VAL A 339 -8.16 1.59 8.53
C VAL A 339 -8.87 0.44 9.25
N THR A 340 -8.51 -0.82 8.99
CA THR A 340 -9.06 -1.96 9.75
C THR A 340 -8.75 -1.85 11.24
N GLY A 341 -9.74 -2.12 12.09
CA GLY A 341 -9.62 -2.02 13.54
C GLY A 341 -9.50 -0.60 14.08
N LEU A 342 -9.52 0.42 13.23
CA LEU A 342 -9.66 1.81 13.67
C LEU A 342 -11.14 2.05 14.02
N GLY A 343 -11.40 2.44 15.26
CA GLY A 343 -12.75 2.76 15.75
C GLY A 343 -13.26 4.14 15.32
N TYR A 344 -14.49 4.21 14.82
CA TYR A 344 -15.28 5.39 14.44
C TYR A 344 -16.44 5.56 15.44
N SER A 345 -16.91 6.77 15.73
CA SER A 345 -18.03 6.96 16.68
C SER A 345 -19.34 7.22 15.96
N ASN A 346 -20.44 6.60 16.42
CA ASN A 346 -21.80 7.03 16.15
C ASN A 346 -22.48 7.43 17.48
N PRO A 347 -22.58 8.75 17.79
CA PRO A 347 -23.09 9.21 19.07
C PRO A 347 -24.63 9.23 19.19
N ASN A 348 -25.41 9.17 18.10
CA ASN A 348 -26.86 9.43 18.10
C ASN A 348 -27.76 8.29 17.58
N GLY A 349 -27.20 7.09 17.38
CA GLY A 349 -27.79 6.15 16.43
C GLY A 349 -29.15 5.52 16.75
N GLN A 350 -30.06 5.72 15.81
CA GLN A 350 -30.61 4.56 15.11
C GLN A 350 -29.86 4.42 13.78
N ALA A 351 -29.73 3.22 13.25
CA ALA A 351 -29.06 3.02 11.96
C ALA A 351 -29.60 1.76 11.30
N TRP A 352 -29.68 1.76 9.97
CA TRP A 352 -30.06 0.57 9.23
C TRP A 352 -28.90 -0.43 9.25
N SER A 353 -29.09 -1.58 9.92
CA SER A 353 -28.12 -2.67 9.90
C SER A 353 -28.40 -3.66 8.79
N VAL A 354 -27.33 -4.23 8.25
CA VAL A 354 -27.40 -5.31 7.27
C VAL A 354 -27.45 -6.65 8.00
N THR A 355 -28.45 -7.47 7.66
CA THR A 355 -28.68 -8.80 8.26
C THR A 355 -28.18 -9.94 7.38
N THR A 356 -28.26 -9.78 6.07
CA THR A 356 -27.75 -10.74 5.08
C THR A 356 -26.98 -9.97 4.02
N ALA A 357 -25.77 -10.43 3.66
CA ALA A 357 -24.94 -9.76 2.67
C ALA A 357 -24.07 -10.77 1.92
N ARG A 358 -23.60 -10.38 0.74
CA ARG A 358 -22.63 -11.18 -0.03
C ARG A 358 -21.31 -11.28 0.74
N THR A 359 -20.61 -12.41 0.59
CA THR A 359 -19.37 -12.70 1.33
C THR A 359 -18.14 -11.95 0.80
N ASP A 360 -18.23 -11.36 -0.39
CA ASP A 360 -17.19 -10.55 -1.04
C ASP A 360 -17.24 -9.07 -0.66
N LEU A 361 -18.10 -8.68 0.27
CA LEU A 361 -18.17 -7.32 0.79
C LEU A 361 -17.20 -7.12 1.95
N ALA A 362 -16.70 -5.89 2.08
CA ALA A 362 -16.01 -5.48 3.28
C ALA A 362 -17.01 -4.86 4.25
N PHE A 363 -16.98 -5.26 5.53
CA PHE A 363 -17.96 -4.83 6.52
C PHE A 363 -17.43 -3.80 7.51
N LEU A 364 -18.27 -2.79 7.74
CA LEU A 364 -18.18 -1.85 8.85
C LEU A 364 -19.15 -2.34 9.93
N ARG A 365 -18.62 -2.67 11.12
CA ARG A 365 -19.38 -3.26 12.23
C ARG A 365 -19.42 -2.38 13.45
N SER A 366 -20.50 -2.47 14.21
CA SER A 366 -20.55 -1.93 15.57
C SER A 366 -19.72 -2.77 16.55
N SER A 367 -19.24 -2.13 17.62
CA SER A 367 -18.59 -2.73 18.78
C SER A 367 -19.55 -3.19 19.88
N THR A 368 -20.86 -3.05 19.67
CA THR A 368 -21.90 -3.42 20.65
C THR A 368 -22.33 -4.88 20.53
N ALA A 369 -23.09 -5.36 21.53
CA ALA A 369 -23.58 -6.74 21.57
C ALA A 369 -24.27 -7.14 20.26
N GLY A 370 -23.82 -8.25 19.67
CA GLY A 370 -24.30 -8.74 18.37
C GLY A 370 -23.51 -8.25 17.14
N ASN A 371 -22.62 -7.26 17.30
CA ASN A 371 -21.76 -6.69 16.24
C ASN A 371 -22.45 -6.59 14.85
N PRO A 372 -23.61 -5.90 14.77
CA PRO A 372 -24.33 -5.75 13.51
C PRO A 372 -23.45 -5.08 12.45
N ILE A 373 -23.69 -5.45 11.19
CA ILE A 373 -23.10 -4.75 10.04
C ILE A 373 -23.88 -3.45 9.89
N VAL A 374 -23.20 -2.32 9.99
CA VAL A 374 -23.80 -0.98 9.93
C VAL A 374 -23.46 -0.26 8.62
N GLY A 375 -22.50 -0.80 7.88
CA GLY A 375 -22.16 -0.36 6.53
C GLY A 375 -21.27 -1.37 5.82
N PHE A 376 -21.03 -1.16 4.53
CA PHE A 376 -20.11 -1.99 3.76
C PHE A 376 -19.52 -1.25 2.57
N TRP A 377 -18.36 -1.75 2.13
CA TRP A 377 -17.77 -1.40 0.84
C TRP A 377 -17.95 -2.56 -0.14
N ASP A 378 -18.56 -2.26 -1.29
CA ASP A 378 -18.75 -3.17 -2.41
C ASP A 378 -17.78 -2.80 -3.56
N PRO A 379 -16.67 -3.52 -3.71
CA PRO A 379 -15.71 -3.26 -4.77
C PRO A 379 -16.23 -3.64 -6.16
N THR A 380 -17.25 -4.51 -6.24
CA THR A 380 -17.82 -4.94 -7.53
C THR A 380 -18.68 -3.85 -8.14
N ASN A 381 -19.33 -3.03 -7.33
CA ASN A 381 -20.24 -1.98 -7.78
C ASN A 381 -19.73 -0.54 -7.52
N TYR A 382 -18.53 -0.39 -6.95
CA TYR A 382 -17.97 0.88 -6.47
C TYR A 382 -18.98 1.62 -5.56
N LEU A 383 -19.62 0.85 -4.68
CA LEU A 383 -20.66 1.31 -3.79
C LEU A 383 -20.16 1.28 -2.36
N PHE A 384 -20.32 2.40 -1.67
CA PHE A 384 -20.30 2.47 -0.23
C PHE A 384 -21.71 2.70 0.30
N TYR A 385 -22.09 1.91 1.29
CA TYR A 385 -23.33 2.09 2.05
C TYR A 385 -23.01 2.24 3.53
N SER A 386 -23.61 3.22 4.19
CA SER A 386 -23.72 3.35 5.64
C SER A 386 -25.17 3.60 6.02
N GLY A 387 -25.57 3.17 7.22
CA GLY A 387 -26.81 3.62 7.85
C GLY A 387 -26.77 5.12 8.20
N ASP A 388 -27.54 5.53 9.22
CA ASP A 388 -27.37 6.86 9.82
C ASP A 388 -26.09 6.85 10.64
N ASP A 389 -25.06 7.45 10.06
CA ASP A 389 -23.78 7.64 10.69
C ASP A 389 -23.23 9.03 10.38
N ASP A 390 -23.46 9.94 11.32
CA ASP A 390 -22.62 11.12 11.55
C ASP A 390 -21.09 10.78 11.57
N GLY A 391 -20.68 9.51 11.64
CA GLY A 391 -19.28 9.08 11.78
C GLY A 391 -18.39 9.11 10.53
N LEU A 392 -18.93 9.11 9.30
CA LEU A 392 -18.13 9.17 8.06
C LEU A 392 -18.25 10.50 7.32
N GLY A 393 -19.42 11.15 7.38
CA GLY A 393 -19.67 12.49 6.81
C GLY A 393 -19.48 13.65 7.80
N GLN A 394 -19.65 13.42 9.10
CA GLN A 394 -19.42 14.42 10.16
C GLN A 394 -18.06 14.20 10.85
N ALA A 395 -17.02 13.86 10.08
CA ALA A 395 -15.64 14.12 10.48
C ALA A 395 -15.52 15.62 10.72
N SER A 396 -15.86 16.05 11.94
CA SER A 396 -16.09 17.43 12.26
C SER A 396 -14.93 18.28 11.75
N ILE A 397 -15.31 19.41 11.13
CA ILE A 397 -14.51 20.55 10.66
C ILE A 397 -13.16 20.72 11.41
N SER A 398 -13.16 20.42 12.70
CA SER A 398 -12.05 20.22 13.65
C SER A 398 -10.80 19.48 13.16
N CYS A 399 -10.87 18.56 12.18
CA CYS A 399 -9.70 17.80 11.68
C CYS A 399 -9.42 17.95 10.18
N SER A 400 -10.16 18.83 9.50
CA SER A 400 -10.02 19.05 8.06
C SER A 400 -8.60 19.46 7.60
N ASN A 401 -7.78 19.95 8.52
CA ASN A 401 -6.40 20.36 8.27
C ASN A 401 -5.34 19.28 8.61
N THR A 402 -5.75 18.13 9.14
CA THR A 402 -4.82 17.06 9.50
C THR A 402 -4.53 16.16 8.31
N SER A 403 -3.26 15.83 8.12
CA SER A 403 -2.83 14.84 7.13
C SER A 403 -3.57 13.51 7.37
N PRO A 404 -4.13 12.87 6.33
CA PRO A 404 -4.67 11.50 6.43
C PRO A 404 -3.66 10.48 6.93
N LYS A 405 -2.35 10.74 6.80
CA LYS A 405 -1.29 9.87 7.33
C LYS A 405 -1.02 10.09 8.82
N SER A 406 -1.55 11.16 9.42
CA SER A 406 -1.33 11.48 10.83
C SER A 406 -1.80 10.34 11.74
N THR A 407 -0.98 10.05 12.75
CA THR A 407 -1.27 9.12 13.85
C THR A 407 -1.64 9.86 15.14
N THR A 408 -1.56 11.20 15.13
CA THR A 408 -1.81 12.06 16.30
C THR A 408 -3.24 12.56 16.28
N ASN A 409 -3.97 12.32 17.37
CA ASN A 409 -5.36 12.74 17.58
C ASN A 409 -5.49 14.27 17.56
N CYS A 410 -6.53 14.81 16.90
CA CYS A 410 -6.84 16.24 16.95
C CYS A 410 -7.37 16.64 18.34
N THR A 411 -7.26 17.92 18.68
CA THR A 411 -8.01 18.54 19.78
C THR A 411 -9.51 18.37 19.54
N GLY A 412 -10.19 17.64 20.44
CA GLY A 412 -11.59 17.19 20.27
C GLY A 412 -11.77 15.66 20.39
N GLY A 413 -10.67 14.91 20.44
CA GLY A 413 -10.63 13.48 20.79
C GLY A 413 -10.09 12.58 19.67
N ALA A 414 -9.85 11.30 19.98
CA ALA A 414 -9.21 10.31 19.10
C ALA A 414 -10.06 9.84 17.89
N TYR A 415 -11.19 10.49 17.66
CA TYR A 415 -12.36 9.94 16.99
C TYR A 415 -12.45 10.37 15.52
N THR A 416 -11.71 11.42 15.13
CA THR A 416 -11.94 12.22 13.92
C THR A 416 -10.93 12.00 12.79
N LEU A 417 -9.71 11.53 13.07
CA LEU A 417 -8.72 11.22 12.02
C LEU A 417 -9.03 9.94 11.22
N ARG A 418 -9.78 9.02 11.82
CA ARG A 418 -10.03 7.68 11.25
C ARG A 418 -11.04 7.75 10.10
N GLY A 419 -12.09 8.56 10.25
CA GLY A 419 -13.02 8.93 9.16
C GLY A 419 -12.31 9.68 8.03
N THR A 420 -11.45 10.64 8.40
CA THR A 420 -10.63 11.40 7.45
C THR A 420 -9.75 10.51 6.56
N ARG A 421 -9.07 9.53 7.15
CA ARG A 421 -8.24 8.58 6.38
C ARG A 421 -9.07 7.69 5.45
N TRP A 422 -10.20 7.19 5.92
CA TRP A 422 -11.07 6.35 5.09
C TRP A 422 -11.60 7.14 3.88
N PHE A 423 -12.08 8.35 4.08
CA PHE A 423 -12.56 9.20 2.99
C PHE A 423 -11.43 9.61 2.04
N ALA A 424 -10.26 9.95 2.58
CA ALA A 424 -9.06 10.22 1.80
C ALA A 424 -8.69 9.03 0.89
N ASN A 425 -8.77 7.81 1.42
CA ASN A 425 -8.58 6.59 0.65
C ASN A 425 -9.69 6.38 -0.39
N LEU A 426 -10.94 6.71 -0.08
CA LEU A 426 -12.06 6.65 -1.02
C LEU A 426 -11.86 7.59 -2.21
N VAL A 427 -11.38 8.79 -1.94
CA VAL A 427 -11.07 9.79 -2.98
C VAL A 427 -9.89 9.33 -3.82
N ALA A 428 -8.83 8.83 -3.19
CA ALA A 428 -7.71 8.22 -3.90
C ALA A 428 -8.20 7.08 -4.80
N PHE A 429 -9.12 6.25 -4.31
CA PHE A 429 -9.75 5.20 -5.09
C PHE A 429 -10.53 5.76 -6.28
N ALA A 430 -11.38 6.77 -6.08
CA ALA A 430 -12.13 7.40 -7.17
C ALA A 430 -11.20 7.98 -8.26
N VAL A 431 -10.14 8.69 -7.88
CA VAL A 431 -9.16 9.27 -8.80
C VAL A 431 -8.43 8.19 -9.62
N ASN A 432 -8.09 7.07 -8.99
CA ASN A 432 -7.31 6.00 -9.61
C ASN A 432 -8.16 4.98 -10.40
N SER A 433 -9.40 4.74 -9.98
CA SER A 433 -10.22 3.63 -10.48
C SER A 433 -11.34 4.08 -11.43
N VAL A 434 -11.84 5.31 -11.29
CA VAL A 434 -12.88 5.85 -12.20
C VAL A 434 -12.21 6.48 -13.42
N PRO A 435 -12.69 6.22 -14.66
CA PRO A 435 -12.16 6.85 -15.87
C PRO A 435 -12.10 8.38 -15.75
N ALA A 436 -10.98 8.97 -16.17
CA ALA A 436 -10.84 10.42 -16.19
C ALA A 436 -11.87 11.03 -17.17
N LYS A 437 -12.57 12.07 -16.73
CA LYS A 437 -13.57 12.75 -17.57
C LYS A 437 -12.95 14.02 -18.15
N ALA A 438 -13.26 14.29 -19.41
CA ALA A 438 -12.90 15.55 -20.05
C ALA A 438 -13.82 16.65 -19.51
N TYR A 439 -13.39 17.30 -18.43
CA TYR A 439 -14.06 18.50 -17.92
C TYR A 439 -13.61 19.69 -18.75
N ILE A 440 -14.54 20.25 -19.53
CA ILE A 440 -14.31 21.54 -20.18
C ILE A 440 -14.19 22.56 -19.05
N THR A 441 -13.06 23.27 -19.01
CA THR A 441 -12.92 24.45 -18.16
C THR A 441 -13.71 25.55 -18.86
N ASP A 442 -14.89 25.87 -18.35
CA ASP A 442 -15.63 27.08 -18.74
C ASP A 442 -14.96 28.32 -18.14
#